data_AF-A0A449A6S4-F1
#
_entry.id   AF-A0A449A6S4-F1
#
_cell.length_a   1.000
_cell.length_b   1.000
_cell.length_c   1.000
_cell.angle_alpha   90.00
_cell.angle_beta   90.00
_cell.angle_gamma   90.00
#
_symmetry.space_group_name_H-M   'P 1'
#
loop_
_entity.id
_entity.type
_entity.pdbx_description
1 polymer ?
#
loop_
_entity_poly.entity_id
_entity_poly.type
_entity_poly.pdbx_seq_one_letter_code
_entity_poly.pdbx_strand_id
1 'polypeptide(L)'
;MVQEDFFKYQITAVNLLEEISSKMNFSYKQYANGKFLLITNYENFAKFRTKNFDTFKEIETKLSNYKVANQPITFSIGFAYGTDEILKLNQLAKDALLFSKTRGGNQVTVFKYGNKPIVYGSNMEIEPSISRSELNYVSKNLLNRLKKPEIKNIIIYGHKFSDLDALGSAYGLGHFLVNYSKYKYKQKKNFYIQNSTFDTTTEMFIRANINFFPDKIFIKPSVAKKMTDENTIVIMVDTADRKRIENEDAFAKTKPENVFIFDHHRIGDQNLEFISSGNEYIDTTTSSTSEIVTDIINLYTTSEVKFIDSFIAQMLLNGIYMDTKQFSKSTSTKTLMQQHF
;
A
#
# COMPACT_ATOMS: atom_id res chain seq x y z
N MET A 1 1.82 -38.30 1.77
CA MET A 1 0.70 -37.56 2.37
C MET A 1 0.34 -36.24 1.66
N VAL A 2 1.28 -35.46 1.09
CA VAL A 2 0.98 -34.12 0.54
C VAL A 2 0.17 -34.12 -0.78
N GLN A 3 0.27 -35.17 -1.61
CA GLN A 3 -0.35 -35.20 -2.95
C GLN A 3 -1.84 -35.61 -2.97
N GLU A 4 -2.28 -36.51 -2.08
CA GLU A 4 -3.68 -36.98 -2.03
C GLU A 4 -4.63 -35.89 -1.50
N ASP A 5 -4.22 -35.16 -0.46
CA ASP A 5 -5.01 -34.05 0.08
C ASP A 5 -5.10 -32.90 -0.93
N PHE A 6 -4.05 -32.71 -1.74
CA PHE A 6 -4.02 -31.71 -2.81
C PHE A 6 -5.04 -32.02 -3.92
N PHE A 7 -5.16 -33.28 -4.31
CA PHE A 7 -6.12 -33.71 -5.33
C PHE A 7 -7.57 -33.65 -4.83
N LYS A 8 -7.80 -34.07 -3.57
CA LYS A 8 -9.13 -34.06 -2.94
C LYS A 8 -9.73 -32.66 -2.86
N TYR A 9 -8.97 -31.64 -2.43
CA TYR A 9 -9.52 -30.28 -2.35
C TYR A 9 -9.83 -29.70 -3.73
N GLN A 10 -9.04 -30.03 -4.76
CA GLN A 10 -9.30 -29.52 -6.12
C GLN A 10 -10.63 -30.04 -6.65
N ILE A 11 -10.90 -31.33 -6.46
CA ILE A 11 -12.19 -31.93 -6.80
C ILE A 11 -13.32 -31.25 -6.01
N THR A 12 -13.16 -31.08 -4.70
CA THR A 12 -14.15 -30.40 -3.86
C THR A 12 -14.44 -28.97 -4.34
N ALA A 13 -13.40 -28.19 -4.63
CA ALA A 13 -13.55 -26.81 -5.11
C ALA A 13 -14.24 -26.74 -6.47
N VAL A 14 -13.87 -27.63 -7.41
CA VAL A 14 -14.49 -27.69 -8.74
C VAL A 14 -15.95 -28.09 -8.66
N ASN A 15 -16.29 -29.11 -7.87
CA ASN A 15 -17.68 -29.56 -7.70
C ASN A 15 -18.57 -28.47 -7.10
N LEU A 16 -18.06 -27.72 -6.12
CA LEU A 16 -18.81 -26.62 -5.52
C LEU A 16 -18.95 -25.44 -6.48
N LEU A 17 -17.93 -25.13 -7.27
CA LEU A 17 -18.02 -24.12 -8.32
C LEU A 17 -19.04 -24.49 -9.39
N GLU A 18 -19.14 -25.77 -9.76
CA GLU A 18 -20.15 -26.28 -10.70
C GLU A 18 -21.58 -26.19 -10.14
N GLU A 19 -21.74 -26.50 -8.85
CA GLU A 19 -23.04 -26.35 -8.19
C GLU A 19 -23.48 -24.88 -8.10
N ILE A 20 -22.55 -23.99 -7.75
CA ILE A 20 -22.81 -22.56 -7.60
C ILE A 20 -23.00 -21.89 -8.97
N SER A 21 -22.26 -22.31 -10.01
CA SER A 21 -22.41 -21.82 -11.38
C SER A 21 -23.80 -22.10 -11.92
N SER A 22 -24.30 -23.32 -11.70
CA SER A 22 -25.63 -23.76 -12.10
C SER A 22 -26.74 -22.98 -11.40
N LYS A 23 -26.60 -22.75 -10.09
CA LYS A 23 -27.60 -22.01 -9.29
C LYS A 23 -27.63 -20.52 -9.61
N MET A 24 -26.48 -19.93 -9.94
CA MET A 24 -26.33 -18.47 -10.01
C MET A 24 -26.07 -17.93 -11.41
N ASN A 25 -26.09 -18.80 -12.42
CA ASN A 25 -25.93 -18.47 -13.83
C ASN A 25 -24.67 -17.64 -14.12
N PHE A 26 -23.51 -18.25 -13.88
CA PHE A 26 -22.22 -17.74 -14.34
C PHE A 26 -21.42 -18.86 -15.00
N SER A 27 -20.47 -18.49 -15.86
CA SER A 27 -19.51 -19.43 -16.42
C SER A 27 -18.18 -19.33 -15.68
N TYR A 28 -17.49 -20.45 -15.54
CA TYR A 28 -16.13 -20.46 -15.02
C TYR A 28 -15.22 -21.36 -15.85
N LYS A 29 -13.92 -21.06 -15.84
CA LYS A 29 -12.89 -21.87 -16.49
C LYS A 29 -11.63 -21.92 -15.65
N GLN A 30 -11.13 -23.12 -15.38
CA GLN A 30 -9.82 -23.27 -14.78
C GLN A 30 -8.73 -22.98 -15.83
N TYR A 31 -7.78 -22.10 -15.50
CA TYR A 31 -6.68 -21.74 -16.40
C TYR A 31 -5.30 -22.09 -15.83
N ALA A 32 -5.23 -22.42 -14.54
CA ALA A 32 -4.06 -23.00 -13.90
C ALA A 32 -4.51 -23.78 -12.64
N ASN A 33 -3.62 -24.58 -12.06
CA ASN A 33 -3.92 -25.32 -10.83
C ASN A 33 -4.39 -24.36 -9.71
N GLY A 34 -5.61 -24.59 -9.22
CA GLY A 34 -6.25 -23.75 -8.19
C GLY A 34 -6.59 -22.32 -8.63
N LYS A 35 -6.60 -22.01 -9.93
CA LYS A 35 -6.95 -20.67 -10.45
C LYS A 35 -8.06 -20.76 -11.49
N PHE A 36 -9.13 -20.00 -11.24
CA PHE A 36 -10.35 -19.99 -12.04
C PHE A 36 -10.63 -18.59 -12.55
N LEU A 37 -11.07 -18.50 -13.80
CA LEU A 37 -11.67 -17.31 -14.38
C LEU A 37 -13.19 -17.47 -14.27
N LEU A 38 -13.87 -16.47 -13.72
CA LEU A 38 -15.33 -16.43 -13.61
C LEU A 38 -15.85 -15.30 -14.49
N ILE A 39 -16.86 -15.58 -15.30
CA ILE A 39 -17.53 -14.62 -16.19
C ILE A 39 -19.03 -14.65 -15.90
N THR A 40 -19.60 -13.49 -15.66
CA THR A 40 -21.04 -13.31 -15.43
C THR A 40 -21.49 -11.96 -15.99
N ASN A 41 -22.81 -11.76 -16.09
CA ASN A 41 -23.37 -10.46 -16.46
C ASN A 41 -23.55 -9.58 -15.21
N TYR A 42 -23.78 -8.27 -15.42
CA TYR A 42 -23.91 -7.33 -14.32
C TYR A 42 -25.13 -7.62 -13.43
N GLU A 43 -26.23 -8.10 -14.00
CA GLU A 43 -27.46 -8.42 -13.26
C GLU A 43 -27.21 -9.52 -12.21
N ASN A 44 -26.57 -10.62 -12.60
CA ASN A 44 -26.22 -11.72 -11.71
C ASN A 44 -25.14 -11.29 -10.71
N PHE A 45 -24.18 -10.49 -11.14
CA PHE A 45 -23.20 -9.89 -10.25
C PHE A 45 -23.83 -9.00 -9.17
N ALA A 46 -24.82 -8.18 -9.52
CA ALA A 46 -25.56 -7.36 -8.57
C ALA A 46 -26.29 -8.23 -7.53
N LYS A 47 -26.87 -9.37 -7.95
CA LYS A 47 -27.46 -10.35 -7.03
C LYS A 47 -26.43 -10.90 -6.03
N PHE A 48 -25.20 -11.19 -6.47
CA PHE A 48 -24.12 -11.58 -5.54
C PHE A 48 -23.86 -10.52 -4.48
N ARG A 49 -23.79 -9.25 -4.90
CA ARG A 49 -23.54 -8.13 -3.99
C ARG A 49 -24.66 -7.94 -2.96
N THR A 50 -25.93 -8.05 -3.36
CA THR A 50 -27.06 -7.92 -2.43
C THR A 50 -27.07 -8.98 -1.34
N LYS A 51 -26.47 -10.14 -1.62
CA LYS A 51 -26.30 -11.24 -0.66
C LYS A 51 -24.89 -11.28 -0.04
N ASN A 52 -24.14 -10.18 -0.11
CA ASN A 52 -22.77 -10.07 0.41
C ASN A 52 -21.83 -11.22 0.02
N PHE A 53 -22.04 -11.80 -1.16
CA PHE A 53 -21.30 -12.97 -1.65
C PHE A 53 -21.37 -14.22 -0.74
N ASP A 54 -22.40 -14.33 0.11
CA ASP A 54 -22.60 -15.47 1.03
C ASP A 54 -22.62 -16.82 0.32
N THR A 55 -23.00 -16.85 -0.97
CA THR A 55 -22.99 -18.05 -1.80
C THR A 55 -21.61 -18.72 -1.88
N PHE A 56 -20.52 -17.95 -1.70
CA PHE A 56 -19.16 -18.49 -1.73
C PHE A 56 -18.64 -18.92 -0.34
N LYS A 57 -19.32 -18.59 0.75
CA LYS A 57 -18.94 -19.01 2.12
C LYS A 57 -19.01 -20.53 2.30
N GLU A 58 -19.88 -21.21 1.57
CA GLU A 58 -19.96 -22.68 1.59
C GLU A 58 -18.67 -23.32 1.08
N ILE A 59 -18.06 -22.73 0.04
CA ILE A 59 -16.75 -23.18 -0.46
C ILE A 59 -15.68 -22.97 0.62
N GLU A 60 -15.64 -21.79 1.23
CA GLU A 60 -14.68 -21.50 2.31
C GLU A 60 -14.79 -22.49 3.47
N THR A 61 -16.03 -22.74 3.95
CA THR A 61 -16.31 -23.65 5.07
C THR A 61 -15.92 -25.09 4.75
N LYS A 62 -16.19 -25.57 3.53
CA LYS A 62 -15.80 -26.93 3.14
C LYS A 62 -14.30 -27.05 2.94
N LEU A 63 -13.64 -26.01 2.41
CA LEU A 63 -12.19 -26.02 2.18
C LEU A 63 -11.36 -25.88 3.46
N SER A 64 -11.87 -25.21 4.51
CA SER A 64 -11.15 -25.07 5.79
C SER A 64 -10.86 -26.40 6.49
N ASN A 65 -11.59 -27.47 6.14
CA ASN A 65 -11.37 -28.81 6.67
C ASN A 65 -10.14 -29.52 6.06
N TYR A 66 -9.57 -28.96 4.99
CA TYR A 66 -8.37 -29.47 4.34
C TYR A 66 -7.14 -28.64 4.73
N LYS A 67 -6.01 -29.33 4.91
CA LYS A 67 -4.72 -28.69 5.21
C LYS A 67 -3.66 -29.19 4.23
N VAL A 68 -2.77 -28.29 3.80
CA VAL A 68 -1.59 -28.63 3.02
C VAL A 68 -0.37 -28.12 3.78
N ALA A 69 0.59 -29.01 4.07
CA ALA A 69 1.77 -28.67 4.88
C ALA A 69 1.43 -27.95 6.20
N ASN A 70 0.40 -28.44 6.91
CA ASN A 70 -0.16 -27.86 8.15
C ASN A 70 -0.76 -26.44 8.02
N GLN A 71 -0.92 -25.90 6.82
CA GLN A 71 -1.57 -24.62 6.57
C GLN A 71 -3.01 -24.82 6.09
N PRO A 72 -3.98 -24.00 6.55
CA PRO A 72 -5.35 -24.06 6.05
C PRO A 72 -5.41 -23.60 4.59
N ILE A 73 -6.24 -24.26 3.79
CA ILE A 73 -6.51 -23.83 2.42
C ILE A 73 -7.47 -22.63 2.47
N THR A 74 -7.19 -21.62 1.66
CA THR A 74 -8.05 -20.43 1.55
C THR A 74 -8.65 -20.32 0.16
N PHE A 75 -9.87 -19.78 0.09
CA PHE A 75 -10.57 -19.46 -1.14
C PHE A 75 -10.67 -17.94 -1.29
N SER A 76 -10.35 -17.38 -2.45
CA SER A 76 -10.31 -15.92 -2.62
C SER A 76 -10.84 -15.55 -3.98
N ILE A 77 -11.66 -14.51 -4.02
CA ILE A 77 -12.32 -14.06 -5.25
C ILE A 77 -12.05 -12.57 -5.46
N GLY A 78 -11.81 -12.20 -6.72
CA GLY A 78 -11.71 -10.82 -7.18
C GLY A 78 -12.72 -10.57 -8.29
N PHE A 79 -13.59 -9.60 -8.12
CA PHE A 79 -14.54 -9.12 -9.14
C PHE A 79 -14.18 -7.70 -9.56
N ALA A 80 -14.47 -7.36 -10.81
CA ALA A 80 -14.39 -5.99 -11.29
C ALA A 80 -15.59 -5.61 -12.16
N TYR A 81 -15.94 -4.32 -12.20
CA TYR A 81 -16.97 -3.76 -13.09
C TYR A 81 -16.76 -2.25 -13.34
N GLY A 82 -17.54 -1.67 -14.26
CA GLY A 82 -17.60 -0.22 -14.49
C GLY A 82 -16.70 0.31 -15.61
N THR A 83 -16.21 -0.55 -16.49
CA THR A 83 -15.49 -0.17 -17.72
C THR A 83 -15.84 -1.12 -18.85
N ASP A 84 -15.91 -0.60 -20.07
CA ASP A 84 -16.15 -1.39 -21.29
C ASP A 84 -14.83 -1.93 -21.89
N GLU A 85 -13.68 -1.50 -21.37
CA GLU A 85 -12.37 -1.98 -21.77
C GLU A 85 -12.06 -3.33 -21.11
N ILE A 86 -12.23 -4.43 -21.86
CA ILE A 86 -12.05 -5.81 -21.35
C ILE A 86 -10.66 -6.04 -20.73
N LEU A 87 -9.60 -5.49 -21.34
CA LEU A 87 -8.23 -5.61 -20.81
C LEU A 87 -8.11 -4.97 -19.43
N LYS A 88 -8.73 -3.80 -19.26
CA LYS A 88 -8.72 -3.06 -18.00
C LYS A 88 -9.58 -3.74 -16.95
N LEU A 89 -10.76 -4.24 -17.33
CA LEU A 89 -11.63 -5.04 -16.48
C LEU A 89 -10.91 -6.29 -15.94
N ASN A 90 -10.20 -7.00 -16.81
CA ASN A 90 -9.41 -8.17 -16.42
C ASN A 90 -8.27 -7.81 -15.46
N GLN A 91 -7.57 -6.69 -15.70
CA GLN A 91 -6.53 -6.21 -14.79
C GLN A 91 -7.13 -5.86 -13.41
N LEU A 92 -8.24 -5.11 -13.37
CA LEU A 92 -8.93 -4.78 -12.12
C LEU A 92 -9.39 -6.02 -11.35
N ALA A 93 -9.90 -7.05 -12.05
CA ALA A 93 -10.31 -8.30 -11.41
C ALA A 93 -9.12 -9.07 -10.81
N LYS A 94 -7.97 -9.06 -11.50
CA LYS A 94 -6.71 -9.62 -10.97
C LYS A 94 -6.20 -8.83 -9.77
N ASP A 95 -6.29 -7.51 -9.81
CA ASP A 95 -5.89 -6.64 -8.70
C ASP A 95 -6.81 -6.86 -7.48
N ALA A 96 -8.12 -7.00 -7.70
CA ALA A 96 -9.07 -7.39 -6.67
C ALA A 96 -8.77 -8.77 -6.08
N LEU A 97 -8.42 -9.77 -6.91
CA LEU A 97 -8.04 -11.09 -6.43
C LEU A 97 -6.74 -11.04 -5.62
N LEU A 98 -5.76 -10.25 -6.06
CA LEU A 98 -4.52 -10.04 -5.34
C LEU A 98 -4.80 -9.39 -3.98
N PHE A 99 -5.67 -8.38 -3.94
CA PHE A 99 -6.12 -7.72 -2.72
C PHE A 99 -6.79 -8.72 -1.76
N SER A 100 -7.62 -9.62 -2.29
CA SER A 100 -8.23 -10.70 -1.52
C SER A 100 -7.18 -11.66 -0.91
N LYS A 101 -6.14 -12.01 -1.67
CA LYS A 101 -5.07 -12.89 -1.17
C LYS A 101 -4.18 -12.22 -0.13
N THR A 102 -3.95 -10.92 -0.26
CA THR A 102 -3.07 -10.19 0.66
C THR A 102 -3.67 -10.01 2.07
N ARG A 103 -5.00 -10.05 2.24
CA ARG A 103 -5.63 -9.98 3.59
C ARG A 103 -5.91 -11.36 4.23
N GLY A 104 -5.15 -12.39 3.85
CA GLY A 104 -5.25 -13.72 4.46
C GLY A 104 -6.20 -14.69 3.75
N GLY A 105 -6.82 -14.27 2.63
CA GLY A 105 -7.77 -15.09 1.87
C GLY A 105 -9.16 -15.17 2.51
N ASN A 106 -9.99 -16.13 2.08
CA ASN A 106 -11.39 -16.30 2.52
C ASN A 106 -12.23 -15.02 2.47
N GLN A 107 -12.12 -14.33 1.34
CA GLN A 107 -12.83 -13.08 1.11
C GLN A 107 -13.02 -12.80 -0.38
N VAL A 108 -13.99 -11.94 -0.65
CA VAL A 108 -14.34 -11.45 -1.97
C VAL A 108 -14.09 -9.96 -2.03
N THR A 109 -13.22 -9.53 -2.95
CA THR A 109 -12.96 -8.11 -3.19
C THR A 109 -13.56 -7.70 -4.52
N VAL A 110 -14.17 -6.52 -4.56
CA VAL A 110 -14.82 -5.94 -5.73
C VAL A 110 -14.15 -4.60 -6.05
N PHE A 111 -13.60 -4.47 -7.26
CA PHE A 111 -13.10 -3.19 -7.78
C PHE A 111 -14.13 -2.60 -8.75
N LYS A 112 -14.55 -1.36 -8.51
CA LYS A 112 -15.27 -0.58 -9.52
C LYS A 112 -14.27 0.38 -10.16
N TYR A 113 -14.27 0.47 -11.49
CA TYR A 113 -13.38 1.40 -12.18
C TYR A 113 -13.54 2.83 -11.64
N GLY A 114 -12.42 3.46 -11.24
CA GLY A 114 -12.39 4.81 -10.68
C GLY A 114 -12.89 4.93 -9.23
N ASN A 115 -13.09 3.82 -8.52
CA ASN A 115 -13.57 3.82 -7.14
C ASN A 115 -12.71 2.92 -6.25
N LYS A 116 -12.78 3.16 -4.93
CA LYS A 116 -12.12 2.33 -3.92
C LYS A 116 -12.66 0.89 -3.92
N PRO A 117 -11.83 -0.09 -3.52
CA PRO A 117 -12.26 -1.48 -3.41
C PRO A 117 -13.31 -1.68 -2.32
N ILE A 118 -14.23 -2.63 -2.54
CA ILE A 118 -15.21 -3.07 -1.54
C ILE A 118 -14.93 -4.55 -1.22
N VAL A 119 -14.80 -4.88 0.07
CA VAL A 119 -14.47 -6.24 0.51
C VAL A 119 -15.67 -6.86 1.24
N TYR A 120 -15.90 -8.14 1.00
CA TYR A 120 -16.94 -8.96 1.61
C TYR A 120 -16.30 -10.23 2.18
N GLY A 121 -16.65 -10.59 3.41
CA GLY A 121 -16.06 -11.74 4.12
C GLY A 121 -15.32 -11.36 5.39
N SER A 122 -15.03 -12.39 6.20
CA SER A 122 -14.48 -12.45 7.57
C SER A 122 -15.39 -12.02 8.74
N ASN A 123 -15.82 -13.00 9.57
CA ASN A 123 -16.38 -12.84 10.92
C ASN A 123 -15.29 -12.58 11.99
N MET A 124 -14.24 -11.85 11.63
CA MET A 124 -13.33 -11.28 12.62
C MET A 124 -13.40 -9.78 12.42
N GLU A 125 -13.57 -9.02 13.48
CA GLU A 125 -13.21 -7.61 13.47
C GLU A 125 -11.74 -7.52 13.06
N ILE A 126 -11.52 -7.25 11.77
CA ILE A 126 -10.20 -7.05 11.22
C ILE A 126 -9.94 -5.54 11.30
N GLU A 127 -9.17 -5.10 12.29
CA GLU A 127 -8.58 -3.75 12.26
C GLU A 127 -7.06 -3.68 11.97
N PRO A 128 -6.24 -4.75 12.05
CA PRO A 128 -4.84 -4.64 11.58
C PRO A 128 -4.56 -5.09 10.12
N SER A 129 -5.36 -5.99 9.53
CA SER A 129 -4.99 -6.63 8.24
C SER A 129 -5.45 -5.88 6.97
N ILE A 130 -6.40 -4.95 7.12
CA ILE A 130 -6.93 -4.08 6.05
C ILE A 130 -5.87 -3.07 5.60
N SER A 131 -5.42 -2.28 6.57
CA SER A 131 -4.33 -1.30 6.53
C SER A 131 -3.08 -1.87 5.83
N ARG A 132 -2.58 -3.02 6.32
CA ARG A 132 -1.36 -3.65 5.78
C ARG A 132 -1.47 -4.09 4.31
N SER A 133 -2.65 -4.50 3.85
CA SER A 133 -2.84 -4.96 2.47
C SER A 133 -2.92 -3.82 1.47
N GLU A 134 -3.65 -2.76 1.82
CA GLU A 134 -3.68 -1.51 1.06
C GLU A 134 -2.29 -0.87 1.02
N LEU A 135 -1.58 -0.85 2.15
CA LEU A 135 -0.21 -0.37 2.22
C LEU A 135 0.72 -1.14 1.29
N ASN A 136 0.63 -2.47 1.25
CA ASN A 136 1.42 -3.30 0.35
C ASN A 136 1.05 -3.07 -1.13
N TYR A 137 -0.22 -2.78 -1.44
CA TYR A 137 -0.65 -2.44 -2.79
C TYR A 137 -0.02 -1.11 -3.26
N VAL A 138 -0.18 -0.04 -2.48
CA VAL A 138 0.39 1.28 -2.77
C VAL A 138 1.92 1.22 -2.85
N SER A 139 2.55 0.47 -1.93
CA SER A 139 4.00 0.27 -1.94
C SER A 139 4.49 -0.48 -3.19
N LYS A 140 3.76 -1.49 -3.67
CA LYS A 140 4.08 -2.16 -4.94
C LYS A 140 3.98 -1.21 -6.13
N ASN A 141 2.97 -0.34 -6.16
CA ASN A 141 2.84 0.68 -7.20
C ASN A 141 4.06 1.62 -7.20
N LEU A 142 4.47 2.11 -6.02
CA LEU A 142 5.67 2.93 -5.84
C LEU A 142 6.93 2.22 -6.33
N LEU A 143 7.15 0.97 -5.91
CA LEU A 143 8.32 0.19 -6.30
C LEU A 143 8.32 -0.16 -7.80
N ASN A 144 7.15 -0.34 -8.42
CA ASN A 144 7.02 -0.54 -9.87
C ASN A 144 7.42 0.71 -10.66
N ARG A 145 7.06 1.91 -10.18
CA ARG A 145 7.56 3.17 -10.75
C ARG A 145 9.06 3.30 -10.55
N LEU A 146 9.54 3.05 -9.34
CA LEU A 146 10.97 3.14 -8.98
C LEU A 146 11.86 2.26 -9.88
N LYS A 147 11.38 1.08 -10.28
CA LYS A 147 12.10 0.13 -11.15
C LYS A 147 12.43 0.68 -12.55
N LYS A 148 11.66 1.67 -13.02
CA LYS A 148 11.81 2.25 -14.36
C LYS A 148 13.16 2.97 -14.52
N PRO A 149 13.98 2.65 -15.54
CA PRO A 149 15.31 3.25 -15.73
C PRO A 149 15.30 4.77 -15.92
N GLU A 150 14.23 5.30 -16.53
CA GLU A 150 14.06 6.74 -16.77
C GLU A 150 13.85 7.54 -15.47
N ILE A 151 13.34 6.90 -14.41
CA ILE A 151 13.15 7.54 -13.11
C ILE A 151 14.51 7.69 -12.43
N LYS A 152 15.00 8.93 -12.23
CA LYS A 152 16.30 9.16 -11.55
C LYS A 152 16.16 9.86 -10.22
N ASN A 153 15.14 10.70 -10.08
CA ASN A 153 14.95 11.57 -8.94
C ASN A 153 13.65 11.22 -8.21
N ILE A 154 13.74 11.24 -6.89
CA ILE A 154 12.62 11.14 -5.95
C ILE A 154 12.62 12.45 -5.16
N ILE A 155 11.47 13.12 -5.08
CA ILE A 155 11.32 14.33 -4.27
C ILE A 155 10.19 14.08 -3.28
N ILE A 156 10.52 14.18 -2.00
CA ILE A 156 9.60 13.93 -0.89
C ILE A 156 9.26 15.26 -0.23
N TYR A 157 7.97 15.49 0.01
CA TYR A 157 7.42 16.73 0.54
C TYR A 157 6.74 16.43 1.89
N GLY A 158 7.25 17.01 2.96
CA GLY A 158 6.53 17.12 4.23
C GLY A 158 5.67 18.39 4.26
N HIS A 159 4.81 18.53 5.27
CA HIS A 159 4.03 19.77 5.43
C HIS A 159 4.89 21.00 5.78
N LYS A 160 4.36 22.21 5.59
CA LYS A 160 4.95 23.50 5.99
C LYS A 160 5.22 23.47 7.49
N PHE A 161 6.36 23.99 7.92
CA PHE A 161 6.84 23.84 9.30
C PHE A 161 6.90 22.38 9.72
N SER A 162 7.57 21.55 8.89
CA SER A 162 7.67 20.10 9.12
C SER A 162 8.19 19.81 10.52
N ASP A 163 7.52 18.88 11.18
CA ASP A 163 7.92 18.36 12.47
C ASP A 163 8.77 17.08 12.31
N LEU A 164 9.05 16.39 13.42
CA LEU A 164 9.83 15.16 13.42
C LEU A 164 9.13 13.99 12.71
N ASP A 165 7.80 13.96 12.61
CA ASP A 165 7.11 12.88 11.88
C ASP A 165 7.26 13.07 10.38
N ALA A 166 7.00 14.28 9.88
CA ALA A 166 7.24 14.64 8.49
C ALA A 166 8.72 14.43 8.09
N LEU A 167 9.67 14.87 8.93
CA LEU A 167 11.10 14.69 8.67
C LEU A 167 11.51 13.20 8.70
N GLY A 168 11.10 12.45 9.73
CA GLY A 168 11.41 11.04 9.90
C GLY A 168 10.86 10.21 8.75
N SER A 169 9.60 10.43 8.39
CA SER A 169 8.94 9.80 7.26
C SER A 169 9.66 10.08 5.93
N ALA A 170 9.98 11.35 5.67
CA ALA A 170 10.63 11.74 4.41
C ALA A 170 12.04 11.14 4.29
N TYR A 171 12.84 11.24 5.35
CA TYR A 171 14.22 10.76 5.33
C TYR A 171 14.28 9.23 5.30
N GLY A 172 13.46 8.56 6.13
CA GLY A 172 13.40 7.10 6.19
C GLY A 172 12.93 6.47 4.89
N LEU A 173 11.84 7.00 4.31
CA LEU A 173 11.32 6.50 3.03
C LEU A 173 12.31 6.75 1.89
N GLY A 174 12.93 7.94 1.83
CA GLY A 174 13.92 8.29 0.83
C GLY A 174 15.12 7.35 0.81
N HIS A 175 15.71 7.10 1.99
CA HIS A 175 16.81 6.14 2.16
C HIS A 175 16.42 4.73 1.78
N PHE A 176 15.26 4.27 2.24
CA PHE A 176 14.74 2.96 1.87
C PHE A 176 14.65 2.81 0.35
N LEU A 177 14.04 3.76 -0.36
CA LEU A 177 13.83 3.67 -1.81
C LEU A 177 15.16 3.64 -2.58
N VAL A 178 16.13 4.48 -2.24
CA VAL A 178 17.42 4.48 -2.95
C VAL A 178 18.23 3.20 -2.69
N ASN A 179 18.24 2.71 -1.45
CA ASN A 179 18.93 1.48 -1.08
C ASN A 179 18.25 0.24 -1.69
N TYR A 180 16.92 0.21 -1.66
CA TYR A 180 16.13 -0.83 -2.31
C TYR A 180 16.39 -0.88 -3.81
N SER A 181 16.36 0.27 -4.50
CA SER A 181 16.65 0.35 -5.94
C SER A 181 18.07 -0.12 -6.25
N LYS A 182 19.06 0.31 -5.47
CA LYS A 182 20.45 -0.11 -5.64
C LYS A 182 20.60 -1.63 -5.47
N TYR A 183 19.96 -2.19 -4.45
CA TYR A 183 20.08 -3.61 -4.13
C TYR A 183 19.29 -4.52 -5.09
N LYS A 184 17.99 -4.25 -5.28
CA LYS A 184 17.06 -5.08 -6.07
C LYS A 184 17.10 -4.80 -7.57
N TYR A 185 17.20 -3.53 -7.95
CA TYR A 185 17.14 -3.13 -9.37
C TYR A 185 18.50 -2.82 -9.98
N LYS A 186 19.56 -2.77 -9.17
CA LYS A 186 20.92 -2.37 -9.58
C LYS A 186 20.94 -0.97 -10.22
N GLN A 187 20.04 -0.10 -9.78
CA GLN A 187 19.90 1.26 -10.30
C GLN A 187 20.19 2.28 -9.19
N LYS A 188 21.06 3.25 -9.50
CA LYS A 188 21.30 4.41 -8.64
C LYS A 188 20.17 5.42 -8.84
N LYS A 189 19.55 5.83 -7.74
CA LYS A 189 18.53 6.87 -7.69
C LYS A 189 19.00 7.96 -6.72
N ASN A 190 18.50 9.17 -6.89
CA ASN A 190 18.70 10.26 -5.95
C ASN A 190 17.37 10.55 -5.25
N PHE A 191 17.42 10.94 -3.99
CA PHE A 191 16.26 11.48 -3.29
C PHE A 191 16.58 12.84 -2.67
N TYR A 192 15.55 13.67 -2.54
CA TYR A 192 15.61 15.02 -1.96
C TYR A 192 14.36 15.25 -1.11
N ILE A 193 14.51 16.05 -0.05
CA ILE A 193 13.40 16.50 0.78
C ILE A 193 13.12 17.96 0.46
N GLN A 194 11.92 18.26 -0.01
CA GLN A 194 11.49 19.62 -0.25
C GLN A 194 10.79 20.16 1.00
N ASN A 195 11.60 20.61 1.95
CA ASN A 195 11.18 21.45 3.08
C ASN A 195 12.29 22.48 3.35
N SER A 196 11.91 23.74 3.45
CA SER A 196 12.77 24.88 3.80
C SER A 196 12.45 25.41 5.20
N THR A 197 11.30 25.02 5.74
CA THR A 197 10.78 25.41 7.05
C THR A 197 10.53 24.16 7.88
N PHE A 198 10.98 24.22 9.13
CA PHE A 198 10.82 23.18 10.14
C PHE A 198 10.31 23.82 11.42
N ASP A 199 9.65 23.05 12.28
CA ASP A 199 9.34 23.53 13.63
C ASP A 199 10.63 23.67 14.46
N THR A 200 10.53 24.34 15.62
CA THR A 200 11.72 24.62 16.46
C THR A 200 12.43 23.35 16.92
N THR A 201 11.68 22.31 17.28
CA THR A 201 12.22 21.03 17.74
C THR A 201 13.01 20.34 16.64
N THR A 202 12.46 20.34 15.42
CA THR A 202 13.04 19.71 14.23
C THR A 202 14.25 20.48 13.74
N GLU A 203 14.23 21.82 13.77
CA GLU A 203 15.42 22.63 13.50
C GLU A 203 16.56 22.31 14.46
N MET A 204 16.27 22.22 15.77
CA MET A 204 17.28 21.86 16.77
C MET A 204 17.84 20.46 16.52
N PHE A 205 16.97 19.49 16.21
CA PHE A 205 17.37 18.13 15.88
C PHE A 205 18.30 18.07 14.65
N ILE A 206 17.93 18.75 13.55
CA ILE A 206 18.74 18.81 12.33
C ILE A 206 20.11 19.43 12.62
N ARG A 207 20.15 20.55 13.35
CA ARG A 207 21.42 21.22 13.71
C ARG A 207 22.33 20.33 14.55
N ALA A 208 21.77 19.63 15.54
CA ALA A 208 22.53 18.71 16.38
C ALA A 208 23.07 17.49 15.62
N ASN A 209 22.41 17.09 14.53
CA ASN A 209 22.72 15.87 13.77
C ASN A 209 23.16 16.17 12.33
N ILE A 210 23.69 17.37 12.05
CA ILE A 210 23.94 17.84 10.68
C ILE A 210 24.82 16.90 9.85
N ASN A 211 25.78 16.22 10.49
CA ASN A 211 26.70 15.28 9.84
C ASN A 211 26.01 14.03 9.27
N PHE A 212 24.80 13.72 9.74
CA PHE A 212 24.00 12.60 9.23
C PHE A 212 23.16 12.96 8.02
N PHE A 213 23.05 14.24 7.67
CA PHE A 213 22.30 14.73 6.52
C PHE A 213 23.26 15.04 5.38
N PRO A 214 23.13 14.38 4.21
CA PRO A 214 23.95 14.70 3.04
C PRO A 214 23.77 16.16 2.62
N ASP A 215 24.84 16.76 2.11
CA ASP A 215 24.77 18.09 1.53
C ASP A 215 23.65 18.18 0.49
N LYS A 216 22.86 19.26 0.58
CA LYS A 216 21.76 19.55 -0.35
C LYS A 216 20.63 18.52 -0.32
N ILE A 217 20.51 17.71 0.73
CA ILE A 217 19.35 16.82 0.88
C ILE A 217 18.04 17.63 0.96
N PHE A 218 18.07 18.73 1.70
CA PHE A 218 16.97 19.69 1.79
C PHE A 218 17.04 20.68 0.62
N ILE A 219 15.96 20.78 -0.15
CA ILE A 219 15.89 21.63 -1.33
C ILE A 219 14.77 22.67 -1.23
N LYS A 220 15.05 23.87 -1.74
CA LYS A 220 14.08 24.97 -1.84
C LYS A 220 13.01 24.66 -2.90
N PRO A 221 11.80 25.23 -2.80
CA PRO A 221 10.74 25.09 -3.80
C PRO A 221 11.20 25.40 -5.23
N SER A 222 12.02 26.44 -5.41
CA SER A 222 12.54 26.85 -6.72
C SER A 222 13.50 25.82 -7.35
N VAL A 223 14.23 25.05 -6.53
CA VAL A 223 15.10 23.97 -6.98
C VAL A 223 14.25 22.76 -7.36
N ALA A 224 13.30 22.38 -6.50
CA ALA A 224 12.37 21.29 -6.78
C ALA A 224 11.59 21.52 -8.09
N LYS A 225 11.04 22.72 -8.33
CA LYS A 225 10.35 23.09 -9.58
C LYS A 225 11.19 22.93 -10.86
N LYS A 226 12.51 23.06 -10.75
CA LYS A 226 13.45 22.87 -11.86
C LYS A 226 13.84 21.41 -12.04
N MET A 227 13.88 20.64 -10.96
CA MET A 227 14.25 19.22 -10.98
C MET A 227 13.10 18.30 -11.35
N THR A 228 11.86 18.70 -11.06
CA THR A 228 10.68 17.90 -11.41
C THR A 228 10.44 17.90 -12.92
N ASP A 229 10.41 16.69 -13.47
CA ASP A 229 10.02 16.36 -14.83
C ASP A 229 9.03 15.18 -14.86
N GLU A 230 8.66 14.72 -16.05
CA GLU A 230 7.73 13.60 -16.24
C GLU A 230 8.23 12.26 -15.67
N ASN A 231 9.52 12.18 -15.32
CA ASN A 231 10.21 10.99 -14.82
C ASN A 231 10.68 11.17 -13.37
N THR A 232 10.07 12.10 -12.63
CA THR A 232 10.35 12.33 -11.21
C THR A 232 9.26 11.70 -10.36
N ILE A 233 9.64 10.86 -9.39
CA ILE A 233 8.69 10.39 -8.36
C ILE A 233 8.50 11.52 -7.35
N VAL A 234 7.26 11.88 -7.09
CA VAL A 234 6.87 12.89 -6.10
C VAL A 234 6.08 12.21 -5.00
N ILE A 235 6.49 12.38 -3.75
CA ILE A 235 5.85 11.74 -2.60
C ILE A 235 5.47 12.82 -1.60
N MET A 236 4.23 12.84 -1.15
CA MET A 236 3.81 13.61 0.03
C MET A 236 3.81 12.69 1.25
N VAL A 237 4.37 13.17 2.35
CA VAL A 237 4.34 12.49 3.65
C VAL A 237 3.77 13.41 4.70
N ASP A 238 3.00 12.83 5.63
CA ASP A 238 2.40 13.52 6.76
C ASP A 238 1.46 14.69 6.40
N THR A 239 1.00 14.67 5.15
CA THR A 239 -0.11 15.47 4.69
C THR A 239 -0.60 14.98 3.33
N ALA A 240 -1.93 14.96 3.15
CA ALA A 240 -2.58 14.79 1.86
C ALA A 240 -3.00 16.13 1.22
N ASP A 241 -2.85 17.25 1.92
CA ASP A 241 -3.27 18.57 1.44
C ASP A 241 -2.13 19.27 0.70
N ARG A 242 -2.30 19.47 -0.61
CA ARG A 242 -1.30 20.21 -1.43
C ARG A 242 -1.04 21.63 -0.93
N LYS A 243 -2.00 22.29 -0.26
CA LYS A 243 -1.83 23.63 0.31
C LYS A 243 -0.96 23.62 1.56
N ARG A 244 -0.75 22.45 2.15
CA ARG A 244 0.11 22.26 3.31
C ARG A 244 1.55 21.98 2.94
N ILE A 245 1.93 21.81 1.67
CA ILE A 245 3.34 21.72 1.27
C ILE A 245 3.87 23.07 0.77
N GLU A 246 5.17 23.31 0.85
CA GLU A 246 5.78 24.60 0.46
C GLU A 246 5.75 24.88 -1.05
N ASN A 247 5.52 23.85 -1.86
CA ASN A 247 5.46 23.93 -3.32
C ASN A 247 4.16 23.31 -3.85
N GLU A 248 3.08 24.08 -3.92
CA GLU A 248 1.77 23.58 -4.37
C GLU A 248 1.79 23.09 -5.83
N ASP A 249 2.74 23.55 -6.64
CA ASP A 249 2.94 23.12 -8.04
C ASP A 249 3.83 21.87 -8.17
N ALA A 250 4.13 21.17 -7.07
CA ALA A 250 5.03 20.01 -7.04
C ALA A 250 4.72 18.96 -8.11
N PHE A 251 3.44 18.83 -8.48
CA PHE A 251 2.93 17.78 -9.36
C PHE A 251 2.78 18.21 -10.82
N ALA A 252 2.93 19.51 -11.13
CA ALA A 252 2.53 20.08 -12.42
C ALA A 252 3.30 19.51 -13.64
N LYS A 253 4.51 19.00 -13.43
CA LYS A 253 5.39 18.49 -14.48
C LYS A 253 5.61 16.98 -14.43
N THR A 254 5.16 16.31 -13.36
CA THR A 254 5.29 14.86 -13.26
C THR A 254 4.00 14.17 -13.71
N LYS A 255 4.10 12.91 -14.11
CA LYS A 255 2.94 12.11 -14.48
C LYS A 255 2.16 11.71 -13.22
N PRO A 256 0.81 11.72 -13.23
CA PRO A 256 0.00 11.38 -12.05
C PRO A 256 0.34 10.03 -11.43
N GLU A 257 0.77 9.04 -12.23
CA GLU A 257 1.13 7.72 -11.70
C GLU A 257 2.51 7.67 -11.01
N ASN A 258 3.28 8.76 -11.05
CA ASN A 258 4.52 8.95 -10.29
C ASN A 258 4.30 9.73 -8.97
N VAL A 259 3.07 10.15 -8.69
CA VAL A 259 2.74 10.87 -7.45
C VAL A 259 2.16 9.90 -6.43
N PHE A 260 2.65 9.96 -5.19
CA PHE A 260 2.24 9.11 -4.07
C PHE A 260 1.96 9.95 -2.82
N ILE A 261 1.06 9.47 -1.96
CA ILE A 261 0.74 10.10 -0.67
C ILE A 261 0.75 9.04 0.42
N PHE A 262 1.43 9.32 1.53
CA PHE A 262 1.37 8.56 2.77
C PHE A 262 1.01 9.52 3.91
N ASP A 263 -0.14 9.32 4.54
CA ASP A 263 -0.64 10.20 5.58
C ASP A 263 -1.44 9.41 6.62
N HIS A 264 -1.54 9.93 7.83
CA HIS A 264 -2.38 9.39 8.90
C HIS A 264 -3.46 10.38 9.35
N HIS A 265 -3.53 11.55 8.73
CA HIS A 265 -4.56 12.54 9.00
C HIS A 265 -5.88 12.24 8.27
N ARG A 266 -6.99 12.74 8.81
CA ARG A 266 -8.29 12.68 8.12
C ARG A 266 -8.27 13.55 6.87
N ILE A 267 -8.76 12.99 5.77
CA ILE A 267 -8.98 13.75 4.54
C ILE A 267 -10.29 14.54 4.70
N GLY A 268 -10.21 15.86 4.65
CA GLY A 268 -11.38 16.72 4.49
C GLY A 268 -11.84 16.79 3.02
N ASP A 269 -12.31 17.95 2.57
CA ASP A 269 -12.72 18.19 1.18
C ASP A 269 -11.53 18.42 0.22
N GLN A 270 -10.48 17.60 0.33
CA GLN A 270 -9.27 17.74 -0.48
C GLN A 270 -9.44 17.10 -1.85
N ASN A 271 -9.11 17.84 -2.91
CA ASN A 271 -9.08 17.31 -4.27
C ASN A 271 -7.73 16.62 -4.55
N LEU A 272 -7.77 15.32 -4.84
CA LEU A 272 -6.62 14.46 -5.15
C LEU A 272 -6.50 14.10 -6.65
N GLU A 273 -7.09 14.88 -7.56
CA GLU A 273 -7.05 14.60 -9.02
C GLU A 273 -5.63 14.63 -9.64
N PHE A 274 -4.64 15.16 -8.92
CA PHE A 274 -3.25 15.23 -9.37
C PHE A 274 -2.46 13.92 -9.19
N ILE A 275 -3.07 12.89 -8.60
CA ILE A 275 -2.48 11.56 -8.42
C ILE A 275 -3.29 10.49 -9.16
N SER A 276 -2.64 9.39 -9.53
CA SER A 276 -3.38 8.20 -10.00
C SER A 276 -4.10 7.52 -8.85
N SER A 277 -5.34 7.09 -9.09
CA SER A 277 -6.14 6.34 -8.12
C SER A 277 -5.37 5.10 -7.64
N GLY A 278 -5.24 4.95 -6.32
CA GLY A 278 -4.54 3.83 -5.69
C GLY A 278 -3.04 4.08 -5.45
N ASN A 279 -2.58 5.33 -5.54
CA ASN A 279 -1.23 5.75 -5.11
C ASN A 279 -1.25 6.53 -3.78
N GLU A 280 -2.44 6.75 -3.21
CA GLU A 280 -2.65 7.27 -1.88
C GLU A 280 -2.81 6.14 -0.85
N TYR A 281 -2.10 6.25 0.26
CA TYR A 281 -2.32 5.45 1.46
C TYR A 281 -2.57 6.39 2.63
N ILE A 282 -3.79 6.38 3.15
CA ILE A 282 -4.20 7.27 4.23
C ILE A 282 -4.90 6.46 5.32
N ASP A 283 -4.25 6.33 6.47
CA ASP A 283 -4.71 5.47 7.56
C ASP A 283 -4.79 6.24 8.88
N THR A 284 -6.01 6.66 9.23
CA THR A 284 -6.25 7.45 10.45
C THR A 284 -6.16 6.64 11.74
N THR A 285 -5.87 5.34 11.64
CA THR A 285 -5.69 4.45 12.80
C THR A 285 -4.22 4.29 13.18
N THR A 286 -3.28 4.62 12.30
CA THR A 286 -1.84 4.59 12.60
C THR A 286 -1.42 5.78 13.45
N SER A 287 -0.41 5.57 14.30
CA SER A 287 0.02 6.61 15.23
C SER A 287 0.62 7.84 14.56
N SER A 288 1.32 7.64 13.45
CA SER A 288 2.15 8.63 12.75
C SER A 288 2.41 8.16 11.32
N THR A 289 2.82 9.06 10.43
CA THR A 289 3.31 8.68 9.10
C THR A 289 4.61 7.88 9.20
N SER A 290 5.43 8.11 10.22
CA SER A 290 6.64 7.31 10.50
C SER A 290 6.29 5.86 10.79
N GLU A 291 5.15 5.58 11.43
CA GLU A 291 4.64 4.21 11.61
C GLU A 291 4.34 3.55 10.25
N ILE A 292 3.70 4.29 9.34
CA ILE A 292 3.39 3.84 7.98
C ILE A 292 4.68 3.54 7.21
N VAL A 293 5.65 4.46 7.22
CA VAL A 293 6.94 4.27 6.54
C VAL A 293 7.70 3.07 7.11
N THR A 294 7.66 2.89 8.42
CA THR A 294 8.25 1.75 9.11
C THR A 294 7.63 0.43 8.64
N ASP A 295 6.31 0.37 8.47
CA ASP A 295 5.64 -0.80 7.91
C ASP A 295 6.01 -1.06 6.45
N ILE A 296 6.15 -0.02 5.61
CA ILE A 296 6.63 -0.17 4.23
C ILE A 296 8.00 -0.83 4.23
N ILE A 297 8.93 -0.34 5.05
CA ILE A 297 10.28 -0.90 5.15
C ILE A 297 10.22 -2.37 5.58
N ASN A 298 9.38 -2.70 6.56
CA ASN A 298 9.19 -4.07 7.03
C ASN A 298 8.59 -5.03 5.99
N LEU A 299 7.74 -4.55 5.09
CA LEU A 299 7.17 -5.38 4.02
C LEU A 299 8.23 -5.92 3.06
N TYR A 300 9.38 -5.24 2.95
CA TYR A 300 10.41 -5.55 1.96
C TYR A 300 11.78 -5.90 2.53
N THR A 301 12.00 -5.68 3.83
CA THR A 301 13.21 -6.08 4.54
C THR A 301 13.18 -7.59 4.79
N THR A 302 14.33 -8.24 4.63
CA THR A 302 14.52 -9.67 4.95
C THR A 302 15.67 -9.81 5.95
N SER A 303 15.83 -10.99 6.56
CA SER A 303 16.92 -11.27 7.51
C SER A 303 18.32 -11.00 6.94
N GLU A 304 18.46 -11.04 5.62
CA GLU A 304 19.75 -10.89 4.92
C GLU A 304 20.06 -9.46 4.50
N VAL A 305 19.07 -8.56 4.49
CA VAL A 305 19.21 -7.22 3.89
C VAL A 305 18.51 -6.17 4.72
N LYS A 306 19.29 -5.29 5.33
CA LYS A 306 18.80 -4.07 5.96
C LYS A 306 18.95 -2.88 5.00
N PHE A 307 17.87 -2.11 4.83
CA PHE A 307 17.85 -0.94 3.95
C PHE A 307 18.04 0.39 4.67
N ILE A 308 17.99 0.38 6.00
CA ILE A 308 18.14 1.56 6.86
C ILE A 308 19.18 1.27 7.96
N ASP A 309 19.82 2.32 8.47
CA ASP A 309 20.75 2.26 9.59
C ASP A 309 20.07 2.71 10.90
N SER A 310 20.82 2.67 12.00
CA SER A 310 20.32 3.04 13.33
C SER A 310 19.90 4.50 13.44
N PHE A 311 20.55 5.40 12.71
CA PHE A 311 20.17 6.82 12.72
C PHE A 311 18.82 7.02 12.03
N ILE A 312 18.60 6.37 10.89
CA ILE A 312 17.32 6.41 10.19
C ILE A 312 16.21 5.77 11.04
N ALA A 313 16.49 4.64 11.69
CA ALA A 313 15.54 4.02 12.62
C ALA A 313 15.17 4.97 13.78
N GLN A 314 16.16 5.66 14.36
CA GLN A 314 15.93 6.66 15.41
C GLN A 314 15.06 7.83 14.91
N MET A 315 15.24 8.28 13.66
CA MET A 315 14.42 9.35 13.10
C MET A 315 12.95 8.95 12.95
N LEU A 316 12.68 7.73 12.46
CA LEU A 316 11.32 7.19 12.40
C LEU A 316 10.71 7.05 13.80
N LEU A 317 11.50 6.56 14.76
CA LEU A 317 11.07 6.44 16.15
C LEU A 317 10.74 7.80 16.78
N ASN A 318 11.50 8.85 16.47
CA ASN A 318 11.25 10.20 16.96
C ASN A 318 9.90 10.75 16.45
N GLY A 319 9.55 10.49 15.19
CA GLY A 319 8.24 10.84 14.63
C GLY A 319 7.10 10.15 15.37
N ILE A 320 7.19 8.81 15.53
CA ILE A 320 6.21 8.03 16.30
C ILE A 320 6.09 8.56 17.74
N TYR A 321 7.22 8.82 18.40
CA TYR A 321 7.25 9.27 19.79
C TYR A 321 6.58 10.63 19.98
N MET A 322 6.77 11.54 19.02
CA MET A 322 6.19 12.88 19.06
C MET A 322 4.68 12.85 18.88
N ASP A 323 4.16 12.17 17.85
CA ASP A 323 2.72 12.12 17.55
C ASP A 323 1.92 11.34 18.59
N THR A 324 2.52 10.30 19.16
CA THR A 324 1.93 9.55 20.26
C THR A 324 2.01 10.28 21.60
N LYS A 325 2.63 11.47 21.66
CA LYS A 325 2.94 12.19 22.90
C LYS A 325 3.62 11.26 23.92
N GLN A 326 4.75 10.68 23.56
CA GLN A 326 5.50 9.75 24.39
C GLN A 326 4.71 8.46 24.69
N PHE A 327 4.05 7.89 23.67
CA PHE A 327 3.19 6.71 23.78
C PHE A 327 1.95 6.85 24.69
N SER A 328 1.58 8.08 25.06
CA SER A 328 0.41 8.36 25.89
C SER A 328 -0.89 8.50 25.08
N LYS A 329 -0.81 8.63 23.76
CA LYS A 329 -1.93 8.82 22.84
C LYS A 329 -1.75 7.97 21.58
N SER A 330 -2.86 7.51 20.98
CA SER A 330 -2.91 6.81 19.69
C SER A 330 -1.88 5.67 19.55
N THR A 331 -1.59 4.97 20.65
CA THR A 331 -0.57 3.92 20.71
C THR A 331 -1.25 2.56 20.70
N SER A 332 -0.95 1.77 19.67
CA SER A 332 -1.42 0.38 19.57
C SER A 332 -0.31 -0.61 19.93
N THR A 333 -0.63 -1.89 20.11
CA THR A 333 0.38 -2.95 20.26
C THR A 333 1.38 -2.96 19.10
N LYS A 334 0.92 -2.62 17.89
CA LYS A 334 1.74 -2.48 16.68
C LYS A 334 2.72 -1.30 16.80
N THR A 335 2.25 -0.16 17.29
CA THR A 335 3.08 1.03 17.55
C THR A 335 4.21 0.70 18.55
N LEU A 336 3.92 -0.07 19.60
CA LEU A 336 4.93 -0.50 20.58
C LEU A 336 5.95 -1.48 19.99
N MET A 337 5.54 -2.38 19.09
CA MET A 337 6.47 -3.32 18.44
C MET A 337 7.54 -2.61 17.59
N GLN A 338 7.26 -1.40 17.10
CA GLN A 338 8.23 -0.62 16.33
C GLN A 338 9.39 -0.08 17.19
N GLN A 339 9.32 -0.15 18.52
CA GLN A 339 10.45 0.19 19.40
C GLN A 339 11.62 -0.80 19.31
N HIS A 340 11.41 -1.99 18.75
CA HIS A 340 12.42 -3.06 18.69
C HIS A 340 13.20 -3.12 17.36
N PHE A 341 13.17 -2.04 16.57
CA PHE A 341 13.81 -1.95 15.25
C PHE A 341 15.33 -2.02 15.26
#